data_AF-A0AAD6X5Y1-F1
#
_entry.id   AF-A0AAD6X5Y1-F1
#
_cell.length_a   1.000
_cell.length_b   1.000
_cell.length_c   1.000
_cell.angle_alpha   90.00
_cell.angle_beta   90.00
_cell.angle_gamma   90.00
#
_symmetry.space_group_name_H-M   'P 1'
#
loop_
_entity.id
_entity.type
_entity.pdbx_description
1 polymer ?
#
loop_
_entity_poly.entity_id
_entity_poly.type
_entity_poly.pdbx_seq_one_letter_code
_entity_poly.pdbx_strand_id
1 'polypeptide(L)'
;MSFLRRIVQRLRGPNFFVGRDLEGNHYYEHPSLLDDPRPRRSVKYSGNSDDMHRYIGGSKRLAVQWSSWLTHTRPDAPSLEELQADLIRQERVRRNVALLEARDREEDRLRLAASSTPSASMSPPARQVAENTQVSQTADSADVPPAKPTPKSLGNWAAPDSDEPEAWTPHTATRGQ
;
A
#
# COMPACT_ATOMS: atom_id res chain seq x y z
N MET A 1 -30.27 -38.34 20.95
CA MET A 1 -29.01 -39.08 21.16
C MET A 1 -27.76 -38.22 20.86
N SER A 2 -27.65 -36.99 21.40
CA SER A 2 -26.57 -36.04 21.05
C SER A 2 -25.71 -35.56 22.23
N PHE A 3 -25.98 -36.05 23.45
CA PHE A 3 -25.28 -35.59 24.65
C PHE A 3 -23.91 -36.28 24.84
N LEU A 4 -23.78 -37.55 24.45
CA LEU A 4 -22.53 -38.31 24.59
C LEU A 4 -21.44 -37.87 23.60
N ARG A 5 -21.81 -37.42 22.39
CA ARG A 5 -20.84 -36.90 21.40
C ARG A 5 -20.17 -35.60 21.87
N ARG A 6 -20.88 -34.73 22.61
CA ARG A 6 -20.34 -33.49 23.17
C ARG A 6 -19.32 -33.72 24.29
N ILE A 7 -19.47 -34.80 25.05
CA ILE A 7 -18.55 -35.14 26.15
C ILE A 7 -17.24 -35.73 25.58
N VAL A 8 -17.32 -36.55 24.53
CA VAL A 8 -16.15 -37.13 23.86
C VAL A 8 -15.34 -36.08 23.09
N GLN A 9 -15.98 -35.07 22.48
CA GLN A 9 -15.31 -33.89 21.91
C GLN A 9 -14.60 -33.00 22.95
N ARG A 10 -14.96 -33.13 24.23
CA ARG A 10 -14.36 -32.36 25.33
C ARG A 10 -13.10 -33.03 25.92
N LEU A 11 -12.93 -34.34 25.69
CA LEU A 11 -11.81 -35.15 26.17
C LEU A 11 -10.71 -35.35 25.11
N ARG A 12 -11.04 -35.22 23.82
CA ARG A 12 -10.07 -34.98 22.75
C ARG A 12 -10.21 -33.55 22.28
N GLY A 13 -9.58 -32.62 23.00
CA GLY A 13 -9.60 -31.21 22.63
C GLY A 13 -9.23 -31.05 21.15
N PRO A 14 -10.07 -30.43 20.31
CA PRO A 14 -9.68 -30.14 18.94
C PRO A 14 -8.47 -29.22 19.01
N ASN A 15 -7.39 -29.57 18.31
CA ASN A 15 -6.28 -28.66 18.12
C ASN A 15 -6.77 -27.52 17.22
N PHE A 16 -7.38 -26.51 17.84
CA PHE A 16 -7.80 -25.25 17.20
C PHE A 16 -6.60 -24.38 16.81
N PHE A 17 -5.40 -24.93 16.82
CA PHE A 17 -4.16 -24.23 16.55
C PHE A 17 -4.07 -23.94 15.06
N VAL A 18 -4.02 -22.67 14.73
CA VAL A 18 -3.97 -22.19 13.35
C VAL A 18 -2.53 -21.95 12.92
N GLY A 19 -1.74 -21.31 13.79
CA GLY A 19 -0.37 -20.98 13.48
C GLY A 19 0.30 -20.17 14.57
N ARG A 20 1.54 -19.77 14.28
CA ARG A 20 2.36 -18.91 15.13
C ARG A 20 2.94 -17.76 14.33
N ASP A 21 3.21 -16.65 15.00
CA ASP A 21 3.97 -15.55 14.41
C ASP A 21 5.48 -15.74 14.58
N LEU A 22 6.24 -14.75 14.12
CA LEU A 22 7.71 -14.69 14.26
C LEU A 22 8.14 -14.44 15.71
N GLU A 23 7.26 -13.92 16.56
CA GLU A 23 7.51 -13.65 17.98
C GLU A 23 7.16 -14.86 18.88
N GLY A 24 6.63 -15.94 18.29
CA GLY A 24 6.22 -17.16 18.96
C GLY A 24 4.81 -17.12 19.57
N ASN A 25 4.03 -16.07 19.34
CA ASN A 25 2.63 -16.04 19.76
C ASN A 25 1.83 -17.10 18.99
N HIS A 26 0.91 -17.77 19.69
CA HIS A 26 0.11 -18.86 19.13
C HIS A 26 -1.31 -18.37 18.85
N TYR A 27 -1.86 -18.74 17.71
CA TYR A 27 -3.17 -18.32 17.26
C TYR A 27 -4.12 -19.50 17.17
N TYR A 28 -5.36 -19.27 17.62
CA TYR A 28 -6.39 -20.30 17.69
C TYR A 28 -7.71 -19.82 17.10
N GLU A 29 -8.39 -20.71 16.40
CA GLU A 29 -9.73 -20.47 15.83
C GLU A 29 -10.70 -21.53 16.34
N HIS A 30 -11.68 -21.07 17.12
CA HIS A 30 -12.72 -21.90 17.69
C HIS A 30 -14.02 -21.71 16.92
N PRO A 31 -14.75 -22.78 16.57
CA PRO A 31 -16.10 -22.65 16.06
C PRO A 31 -16.96 -21.96 17.12
N SER A 32 -17.89 -21.11 16.67
CA SER A 32 -18.81 -20.46 17.61
C SER A 32 -19.67 -21.52 18.30
N LEU A 33 -19.86 -21.35 19.61
CA LEU A 33 -20.69 -22.26 20.42
C LEU A 33 -22.16 -21.81 20.45
N LEU A 34 -22.42 -20.55 20.10
CA LEU A 34 -23.74 -19.96 19.93
C LEU A 34 -24.04 -19.85 18.43
N ASP A 35 -25.30 -19.61 18.06
CA ASP A 35 -25.81 -19.48 16.68
C ASP A 35 -25.22 -18.31 15.86
N ASP A 36 -24.03 -17.83 16.26
CA ASP A 36 -23.25 -16.82 15.57
C ASP A 36 -22.48 -17.48 14.41
N PRO A 37 -22.64 -16.99 13.17
CA PRO A 37 -21.93 -17.52 12.00
C PRO A 37 -20.41 -17.28 12.05
N ARG A 38 -19.91 -16.42 12.96
CA ARG A 38 -18.49 -16.04 13.01
C ARG A 38 -17.68 -16.92 13.98
N PRO A 39 -16.58 -17.57 13.53
CA PRO A 39 -15.70 -18.30 14.44
C PRO A 39 -14.98 -17.36 15.39
N ARG A 40 -14.69 -17.81 16.61
CA ARG A 40 -13.94 -17.03 17.60
C ARG A 40 -12.44 -17.21 17.37
N ARG A 41 -11.74 -16.10 17.11
CA ARG A 41 -10.28 -16.09 16.95
C ARG A 41 -9.63 -15.55 18.22
N SER A 42 -8.57 -16.21 18.68
CA SER A 42 -7.87 -15.83 19.91
C SER A 42 -6.36 -15.99 19.75
N VAL A 43 -5.62 -15.24 20.55
CA VAL A 43 -4.15 -15.26 20.58
C VAL A 43 -3.68 -15.62 21.99
N LYS A 44 -2.67 -16.48 22.06
CA LYS A 44 -1.92 -16.79 23.27
C LYS A 44 -0.51 -16.24 23.10
N TYR A 45 -0.20 -15.24 23.91
CA TYR A 45 1.13 -14.63 23.93
C TYR A 45 2.17 -15.62 24.48
N SER A 46 3.36 -15.65 23.87
CA SER A 46 4.43 -16.60 24.25
C SER A 46 5.20 -16.23 25.51
N GLY A 47 5.10 -14.96 25.92
CA GLY A 47 5.86 -14.38 27.03
C GLY A 47 5.25 -14.59 28.41
N ASN A 48 5.97 -14.10 29.43
CA ASN A 48 5.49 -14.03 30.81
C ASN A 48 4.19 -13.20 30.90
N SER A 49 3.43 -13.33 31.99
CA SER A 49 2.15 -12.60 32.16
C SER A 49 2.25 -11.09 31.91
N ASP A 50 3.42 -10.49 32.15
CA ASP A 50 3.69 -9.08 31.90
C ASP A 50 3.70 -8.68 30.41
N ASP A 51 4.09 -9.60 29.51
CA ASP A 51 4.11 -9.31 28.08
C ASP A 51 2.70 -9.08 27.51
N MET A 52 1.66 -9.69 28.08
CA MET A 52 0.28 -9.42 27.70
C MET A 52 -0.08 -7.94 27.90
N HIS A 53 0.36 -7.34 29.01
CA HIS A 53 0.12 -5.92 29.28
C HIS A 53 0.83 -5.02 28.29
N ARG A 54 2.00 -5.43 27.77
CA ARG A 54 2.74 -4.66 26.74
C ARG A 54 2.03 -4.65 25.40
N TYR A 55 1.36 -5.75 25.03
CA TYR A 55 0.52 -5.78 23.82
C TYR A 55 -0.74 -4.93 23.99
N ILE A 56 -1.41 -5.03 25.14
CA ILE A 56 -2.65 -4.27 25.42
C ILE A 56 -2.35 -2.77 25.57
N GLY A 57 -1.27 -2.43 26.26
CA GLY A 57 -0.80 -1.05 26.46
C GLY A 57 -0.19 -0.41 25.21
N GLY A 58 -0.12 -1.14 24.09
CA GLY A 58 0.34 -0.62 22.80
C GLY A 58 1.85 -0.44 22.67
N SER A 59 2.63 -0.77 23.70
CA SER A 59 4.10 -0.77 23.65
C SER A 59 4.64 -1.82 22.69
N LYS A 60 3.93 -2.93 22.53
CA LYS A 60 4.23 -4.00 21.56
C LYS A 60 3.02 -4.20 20.65
N ARG A 61 3.25 -4.38 19.36
CA ARG A 61 2.17 -4.59 18.37
C ARG A 61 2.32 -5.95 17.71
N LEU A 62 1.18 -6.61 17.49
CA LEU A 62 1.14 -7.81 16.66
C LEU A 62 1.44 -7.46 15.20
N ALA A 63 1.93 -8.44 14.44
CA ALA A 63 2.04 -8.28 12.99
C ALA A 63 0.67 -7.90 12.40
N VAL A 64 0.67 -6.98 11.44
CA VAL A 64 -0.57 -6.41 10.89
C VAL A 64 -1.44 -7.52 10.29
N GLN A 65 -0.84 -8.48 9.61
CA GLN A 65 -1.55 -9.61 9.00
C GLN A 65 -2.31 -10.44 10.03
N TRP A 66 -1.69 -10.70 11.19
CA TRP A 66 -2.35 -11.41 12.29
C TRP A 66 -3.44 -10.56 12.93
N SER A 67 -3.25 -9.24 13.06
CA SER A 67 -4.30 -8.35 13.57
C SER A 67 -5.52 -8.34 12.65
N SER A 68 -5.34 -8.30 11.33
CA SER A 68 -6.42 -8.36 10.33
C SER A 68 -7.13 -9.72 10.33
N TRP A 69 -6.40 -10.80 10.61
CA TRP A 69 -7.00 -12.11 10.79
C TRP A 69 -7.83 -12.17 12.09
N LEU A 70 -7.32 -11.63 13.20
CA LEU A 70 -8.06 -11.58 14.47
C LEU A 70 -9.35 -10.75 14.39
N THR A 71 -9.38 -9.67 13.60
CA THR A 71 -10.58 -8.85 13.36
C THR A 71 -11.52 -9.44 12.29
N HIS A 72 -11.16 -10.59 11.73
CA HIS A 72 -11.79 -11.23 10.55
C HIS A 72 -11.92 -10.31 9.34
N THR A 73 -11.06 -9.32 9.21
CA THR A 73 -10.90 -8.57 7.96
C THR A 73 -10.31 -9.50 6.89
N ARG A 74 -9.45 -10.44 7.32
CA ARG A 74 -8.88 -11.49 6.47
C ARG A 74 -9.48 -12.86 6.84
N PRO A 75 -9.93 -13.67 5.86
CA PRO A 75 -10.45 -15.02 6.13
C PRO A 75 -9.33 -15.98 6.53
N ASP A 76 -8.26 -16.04 5.74
CA ASP A 76 -7.16 -16.99 5.93
C ASP A 76 -6.07 -16.47 6.87
N ALA A 77 -5.44 -17.37 7.62
CA ALA A 77 -4.31 -17.02 8.46
C ALA A 77 -3.06 -16.71 7.63
N PRO A 78 -2.23 -15.74 8.06
CA PRO A 78 -0.98 -15.45 7.39
C PRO A 78 0.01 -16.61 7.49
N SER A 79 0.81 -16.80 6.44
CA SER A 79 1.91 -17.76 6.45
C SER A 79 3.17 -17.16 7.08
N LEU A 80 4.08 -18.02 7.57
CA LEU A 80 5.32 -17.55 8.16
C LEU A 80 6.23 -16.86 7.13
N GLU A 81 6.24 -17.36 5.89
CA GLU A 81 6.97 -16.77 4.76
C GLU A 81 6.44 -15.37 4.41
N GLU A 82 5.12 -15.17 4.46
CA GLU A 82 4.48 -13.86 4.23
C GLU A 82 4.93 -12.84 5.28
N LEU A 83 4.99 -13.24 6.55
CA LEU A 83 5.47 -12.38 7.63
C LEU A 83 6.94 -11.99 7.45
N GLN A 84 7.79 -12.94 7.03
CA GLN A 84 9.20 -12.67 6.74
C GLN A 84 9.36 -11.73 5.54
N ALA A 85 8.60 -11.96 4.47
CA ALA A 85 8.60 -11.11 3.29
C ALA A 85 8.19 -9.67 3.63
N ASP A 86 7.21 -9.49 4.50
CA ASP A 86 6.79 -8.16 4.94
C ASP A 86 7.87 -7.46 5.79
N LEU A 87 8.59 -8.17 6.65
CA LEU A 87 9.74 -7.59 7.37
C LEU A 87 10.82 -7.11 6.41
N ILE A 88 11.19 -7.93 5.43
CA ILE A 88 12.18 -7.56 4.40
C ILE A 88 11.69 -6.33 3.62
N ARG A 89 10.40 -6.29 3.28
CA ARG A 89 9.80 -5.12 2.61
C ARG A 89 9.90 -3.87 3.47
N GLN A 90 9.56 -3.96 4.76
CA GLN A 90 9.66 -2.84 5.71
C GLN A 90 11.10 -2.32 5.82
N GLU A 91 12.09 -3.20 5.86
CA GLU A 91 13.51 -2.81 5.89
C GLU A 91 13.93 -2.07 4.63
N ARG A 92 13.53 -2.57 3.45
CA ARG A 92 13.79 -1.89 2.16
C ARG A 92 13.16 -0.50 2.12
N VAL A 93 11.92 -0.38 2.58
CA VAL A 93 11.22 0.91 2.64
C VAL A 93 11.95 1.87 3.58
N ARG A 94 12.33 1.43 4.79
CA ARG A 94 13.07 2.28 5.74
C ARG A 94 14.39 2.78 5.13
N ARG A 95 15.12 1.92 4.42
CA ARG A 95 16.35 2.31 3.73
C ARG A 95 16.08 3.37 2.66
N ASN A 96 15.05 3.17 1.83
CA ASN A 96 14.70 4.12 0.77
C ASN A 96 14.26 5.47 1.34
N VAL A 97 13.45 5.44 2.41
CA VAL A 97 13.02 6.65 3.12
C VAL A 97 14.22 7.41 3.65
N ALA A 98 15.18 6.73 4.29
CA ALA A 98 16.39 7.39 4.79
C ALA A 98 17.23 8.07 3.68
N LEU A 99 17.29 7.47 2.49
CA LEU A 99 17.98 8.07 1.34
C LEU A 99 17.24 9.31 0.81
N LEU A 100 15.91 9.24 0.72
CA LEU A 100 15.08 10.38 0.30
C LEU A 100 15.18 11.52 1.31
N GLU A 101 15.05 11.24 2.60
CA GLU A 101 15.19 12.25 3.66
C GLU A 101 16.56 12.92 3.66
N ALA A 102 17.64 12.19 3.32
CA ALA A 102 18.97 12.77 3.17
C ALA A 102 19.03 13.74 2.00
N ARG A 103 18.49 13.33 0.84
CA ARG A 103 18.42 14.17 -0.36
C ARG A 103 17.56 15.41 -0.14
N ASP A 104 16.36 15.25 0.44
CA ASP A 104 15.43 16.34 0.72
C ASP A 104 16.08 17.37 1.65
N ARG A 105 16.81 16.90 2.67
CA ARG A 105 17.56 17.78 3.58
C ARG A 105 18.68 18.56 2.88
N GLU A 106 19.35 17.97 1.90
CA GLU A 106 20.37 18.66 1.09
C GLU A 106 19.73 19.70 0.16
N GLU A 107 18.65 19.34 -0.54
CA GLU A 107 17.90 20.25 -1.40
C GLU A 107 17.34 21.45 -0.60
N ASP A 108 16.79 21.20 0.59
CA ASP A 108 16.31 22.26 1.48
C ASP A 108 17.46 23.18 1.93
N ARG A 109 18.63 22.65 2.27
CA ARG A 109 19.81 23.47 2.62
C ARG A 109 20.25 24.35 1.44
N LEU A 110 20.26 23.82 0.23
CA LEU A 110 20.59 24.59 -0.98
C LEU A 110 19.54 25.68 -1.27
N ARG A 111 18.24 25.37 -1.10
CA ARG A 111 17.15 26.34 -1.27
C ARG A 111 17.23 27.48 -0.26
N LEU A 112 17.50 27.19 1.02
CA LEU A 112 17.71 28.21 2.04
C LEU A 112 18.94 29.09 1.71
N ALA A 113 20.03 28.48 1.23
CA ALA A 113 21.21 29.23 0.80
C ALA A 113 20.91 30.15 -0.39
N ALA A 114 20.21 29.67 -1.43
CA ALA A 114 19.83 30.46 -2.61
C ALA A 114 18.82 31.59 -2.29
N SER A 115 17.95 31.37 -1.30
CA SER A 115 17.01 32.40 -0.82
C SER A 115 17.70 33.50 0.00
N SER A 116 18.90 33.21 0.54
CA SER A 116 19.68 34.16 1.33
C SER A 116 20.65 35.02 0.51
N THR A 117 20.82 34.75 -0.79
CA THR A 117 21.52 35.67 -1.72
C THR A 117 20.61 36.87 -2.06
N PRO A 118 20.98 38.12 -1.68
CA PRO A 118 20.20 39.29 -2.07
C PRO A 118 20.23 39.46 -3.59
N SER A 119 19.06 39.35 -4.21
CA SER A 119 18.86 39.42 -5.65
C SER A 119 19.29 40.79 -6.20
N ALA A 120 20.40 40.81 -6.95
CA ALA A 120 20.71 41.90 -7.85
C ALA A 120 19.76 41.78 -9.07
N SER A 121 18.89 42.80 -9.19
CA SER A 121 18.06 43.19 -10.33
C SER A 121 18.42 42.53 -11.66
N MET A 122 17.45 41.92 -12.34
CA MET A 122 17.26 42.01 -13.80
C MET A 122 15.81 41.69 -14.18
N SER A 123 15.17 42.66 -14.83
CA SER A 123 13.81 42.62 -15.38
C SER A 123 13.72 41.74 -16.65
N PRO A 124 12.56 41.11 -16.96
CA PRO A 124 12.37 40.40 -18.24
C PRO A 124 11.89 41.35 -19.37
N PRO A 125 12.42 41.27 -20.60
CA PRO A 125 11.83 41.95 -21.75
C PRO A 125 10.66 41.14 -22.32
N ALA A 126 9.69 41.88 -22.84
CA ALA A 126 8.37 41.43 -23.24
C ALA A 126 8.36 40.51 -24.48
N ARG A 127 7.36 39.64 -24.46
CA ARG A 127 6.91 38.66 -25.45
C ARG A 127 6.42 39.36 -26.73
N GLN A 128 6.93 38.96 -27.90
CA GLN A 128 6.29 39.26 -29.18
C GLN A 128 5.79 37.97 -29.81
N VAL A 129 4.47 37.91 -29.95
CA VAL A 129 3.72 36.90 -30.69
C VAL A 129 3.71 37.36 -32.14
N ALA A 130 4.32 36.59 -33.04
CA ALA A 130 4.13 36.75 -34.47
C ALA A 130 3.43 35.51 -35.00
N GLU A 131 2.12 35.64 -35.12
CA GLU A 131 1.21 34.79 -35.86
C GLU A 131 1.39 35.08 -37.35
N ASN A 132 1.78 34.09 -38.15
CA ASN A 132 1.44 34.09 -39.57
C ASN A 132 1.25 32.67 -40.09
N THR A 133 -0.01 32.28 -40.14
CA THR A 133 -0.54 31.11 -40.83
C THR A 133 -0.54 31.39 -42.34
N GLN A 134 0.06 30.51 -43.15
CA GLN A 134 -0.36 30.36 -44.53
C GLN A 134 -0.26 28.91 -45.03
N VAL A 135 -1.30 28.56 -45.76
CA VAL A 135 -1.86 27.24 -46.05
C VAL A 135 -1.18 26.55 -47.23
N SER A 136 -1.10 25.21 -47.10
CA SER A 136 -0.98 24.10 -48.06
C SER A 136 -1.13 24.31 -49.57
N GLN A 137 -0.39 23.47 -50.33
CA GLN A 137 -0.77 22.54 -51.43
C GLN A 137 0.48 22.33 -52.34
N THR A 138 0.86 21.19 -52.93
CA THR A 138 0.25 19.88 -53.29
C THR A 138 1.34 18.98 -53.92
N ALA A 139 1.17 17.64 -53.82
CA ALA A 139 1.45 16.59 -54.84
C ALA A 139 2.90 16.45 -55.41
N ASP A 140 3.50 15.29 -55.69
CA ASP A 140 3.20 13.86 -55.60
C ASP A 140 4.50 13.12 -56.00
N SER A 141 4.53 11.80 -55.84
CA SER A 141 5.44 10.80 -56.45
C SER A 141 6.52 10.15 -55.58
N ALA A 142 6.37 8.83 -55.57
CA ALA A 142 7.07 7.76 -54.87
C ALA A 142 8.50 7.47 -55.38
N ASP A 143 9.34 6.88 -54.52
CA ASP A 143 9.87 5.51 -54.72
C ASP A 143 10.57 4.96 -53.45
N VAL A 144 10.72 3.64 -53.35
CA VAL A 144 10.84 2.83 -52.11
C VAL A 144 12.34 2.42 -51.75
N PRO A 145 12.66 1.46 -50.83
CA PRO A 145 13.53 1.56 -49.62
C PRO A 145 14.94 0.87 -49.83
N PRO A 146 15.81 0.45 -48.83
CA PRO A 146 15.58 0.24 -47.38
C PRO A 146 16.73 0.50 -46.36
N ALA A 147 16.29 0.39 -45.09
CA ALA A 147 16.97 -0.17 -43.92
C ALA A 147 17.98 0.68 -43.11
N LYS A 148 17.53 1.09 -41.91
CA LYS A 148 18.23 0.86 -40.62
C LYS A 148 17.28 1.03 -39.41
N PRO A 149 17.59 0.40 -38.27
CA PRO A 149 16.62 -0.14 -37.32
C PRO A 149 16.08 0.86 -36.30
N THR A 150 14.84 0.63 -35.88
CA THR A 150 14.11 1.35 -34.83
C THR A 150 14.60 1.01 -33.42
N PRO A 151 14.93 2.00 -32.57
CA PRO A 151 14.78 1.85 -31.12
C PRO A 151 13.30 2.03 -30.73
N LYS A 152 12.80 1.11 -29.90
CA LYS A 152 11.42 1.08 -29.41
C LYS A 152 11.10 2.39 -28.68
N SER A 153 10.09 3.09 -29.21
CA SER A 153 9.47 4.28 -28.64
C SER A 153 9.13 4.06 -27.17
N LEU A 154 9.63 4.94 -26.29
CA LEU A 154 9.02 5.15 -24.99
C LEU A 154 7.55 5.52 -25.21
N GLY A 155 6.67 4.92 -24.42
CA GLY A 155 5.24 5.14 -24.47
C GLY A 155 4.90 6.63 -24.35
N ASN A 156 3.95 7.05 -25.19
CA ASN A 156 3.38 8.38 -25.21
C ASN A 156 2.74 8.68 -23.84
N TRP A 157 3.47 9.38 -22.98
CA TRP A 157 2.86 10.14 -21.90
C TRP A 157 2.23 11.38 -22.55
N ALA A 158 1.04 11.20 -23.12
CA ALA A 158 0.19 12.34 -23.42
C ALA A 158 -0.17 12.98 -22.07
N ALA A 159 0.28 14.21 -21.85
CA ALA A 159 -0.22 15.02 -20.75
C ALA A 159 -1.74 15.14 -20.94
N PRO A 160 -2.59 14.71 -19.98
CA PRO A 160 -3.98 15.07 -20.04
C PRO A 160 -4.11 16.58 -19.84
N ASP A 161 -4.77 17.24 -20.79
CA ASP A 161 -5.18 18.63 -20.65
C ASP A 161 -6.15 18.77 -19.46
N SER A 162 -5.94 19.82 -18.66
CA SER A 162 -6.76 20.31 -17.54
C SER A 162 -6.50 19.71 -16.14
N ASP A 163 -5.74 20.44 -15.32
CA ASP A 163 -5.58 20.29 -13.86
C ASP A 163 -6.81 20.86 -13.09
N GLU A 164 -8.03 20.60 -13.54
CA GLU A 164 -9.23 21.00 -12.80
C GLU A 164 -9.85 19.78 -12.08
N PRO A 165 -10.08 19.86 -10.75
CA PRO A 165 -10.72 18.77 -10.04
C PRO A 165 -12.19 18.67 -10.45
N GLU A 166 -12.61 17.50 -10.94
CA GLU A 166 -14.03 17.21 -11.16
C GLU A 166 -14.84 17.38 -9.86
N ALA A 167 -16.03 17.96 -9.96
CA ALA A 167 -16.93 18.12 -8.82
C ALA A 167 -17.44 16.75 -8.36
N TRP A 168 -17.20 16.40 -7.09
CA TRP A 168 -17.68 15.17 -6.46
C TRP A 168 -19.22 15.08 -6.56
N THR A 169 -19.74 13.99 -7.14
CA THR A 169 -21.19 13.70 -7.15
C THR A 169 -21.51 12.46 -6.28
N PRO A 170 -22.23 12.62 -5.16
CA PRO A 170 -22.58 11.48 -4.30
C PRO A 170 -23.68 10.63 -4.97
N HIS A 171 -23.44 9.33 -5.11
CA HIS A 171 -24.43 8.38 -5.59
C HIS A 171 -25.19 7.80 -4.39
N THR A 172 -26.50 8.06 -4.30
CA THR A 172 -27.35 7.43 -3.29
C THR A 172 -27.75 6.03 -3.78
N ALA A 173 -27.24 4.99 -3.11
CA ALA A 173 -27.69 3.63 -3.38
C ALA A 173 -29.10 3.43 -2.80
N THR A 174 -30.11 3.35 -3.67
CA THR A 174 -31.46 2.92 -3.29
C THR A 174 -31.42 1.44 -2.90
N ARG A 175 -31.65 1.14 -1.63
CA ARG A 175 -31.82 -0.23 -1.13
C ARG A 175 -33.19 -0.74 -1.60
N GLY A 176 -33.16 -1.82 -2.39
CA GLY A 176 -34.35 -2.47 -2.93
C GLY A 176 -35.31 -3.01 -1.85
N GLN A 177 -36.59 -3.00 -2.25
CA GLN A 177 -37.80 -3.46 -1.57
C GLN A 177 -37.75 -4.95 -1.18
#